data_AF-A0A081PDM7-F1
#
_entry.id   AF-A0A081PDM7-F1
#
_cell.length_a   1.000
_cell.length_b   1.000
_cell.length_c   1.000
_cell.angle_alpha   90.00
_cell.angle_beta   90.00
_cell.angle_gamma   90.00
#
_symmetry.space_group_name_H-M   'P 1'
#
loop_
_entity.id
_entity.type
_entity.pdbx_description
1 polymer ?
#
loop_
_entity_poly.entity_id
_entity_poly.type
_entity_poly.pdbx_seq_one_letter_code
_entity_poly.pdbx_strand_id
1 'polypeptide(L)'
;MHDSKVIYLVHNHPSGNLKPSKADINLTKRVQEGFKKLDVDIYHVILNTYNKAFTVILEDDHSVFSRDETPREGKHYSAHIFDEMKVLREPIARIAGSKDAAELIQQTRFSAFPKHGILALSSDMSVTGNYFLDSLSLKNVTDIIAPLPGVRSIIAYGNTDQEREMIELRKSLLPFDYSMLDYVQVNSNANGVKAAYKSYADEGLLNETFAKYGTNQIKQPFPKQDLKPWESSADSENIINKKGISR
;
A
#
# COMPACT_ATOMS: atom_id res chain seq x y z
N MET A 1 -11.06 -16.81 10.53
CA MET A 1 -12.36 -17.25 9.97
C MET A 1 -13.39 -16.25 10.49
N HIS A 2 -13.75 -15.25 9.68
CA HIS A 2 -14.66 -14.18 10.12
C HIS A 2 -16.09 -14.61 9.82
N ASP A 3 -16.81 -15.02 10.85
CA ASP A 3 -18.23 -15.34 10.79
C ASP A 3 -19.05 -14.02 10.81
N SER A 4 -18.87 -13.20 9.77
CA SER A 4 -19.51 -11.89 9.66
C SER A 4 -20.98 -12.07 9.31
N LYS A 5 -21.85 -11.96 10.31
CA LYS A 5 -23.31 -12.15 10.17
C LYS A 5 -24.06 -10.93 9.63
N VAL A 6 -23.37 -9.80 9.42
CA VAL A 6 -24.00 -8.52 9.08
C VAL A 6 -23.14 -7.71 8.12
N ILE A 7 -23.76 -7.10 7.10
CA ILE A 7 -23.14 -6.15 6.17
C ILE A 7 -23.93 -4.83 6.21
N TYR A 8 -23.19 -3.72 6.27
CA TYR A 8 -23.75 -2.37 6.16
C TYR A 8 -23.38 -1.77 4.80
N LEU A 9 -24.38 -1.46 3.98
CA LEU A 9 -24.25 -0.62 2.79
C LEU A 9 -24.36 0.83 3.25
N VAL A 10 -23.36 1.65 2.95
CA VAL A 10 -23.33 3.03 3.43
C VAL A 10 -23.03 3.97 2.28
N HIS A 11 -23.88 4.98 2.07
CA HIS A 11 -23.63 6.07 1.13
C HIS A 11 -24.09 7.41 1.68
N ASN A 12 -23.73 8.49 1.00
CA ASN A 12 -24.16 9.84 1.30
C ASN A 12 -25.01 10.40 0.15
N HIS A 13 -25.95 11.29 0.48
CA HIS A 13 -26.63 12.12 -0.51
C HIS A 13 -25.94 13.50 -0.56
N PRO A 14 -25.39 13.95 -1.71
CA PRO A 14 -24.74 15.26 -1.81
C PRO A 14 -25.65 16.44 -1.45
N SER A 15 -26.96 16.27 -1.60
CA SER A 15 -27.98 17.24 -1.20
C SER A 15 -28.17 17.37 0.32
N GLY A 16 -27.62 16.44 1.11
CA GLY A 16 -27.85 16.34 2.55
C GLY A 16 -29.23 15.80 2.93
N ASN A 17 -30.09 15.46 1.96
CA ASN A 17 -31.37 14.84 2.24
C ASN A 17 -31.14 13.41 2.77
N LEU A 18 -31.89 13.05 3.82
CA LEU A 18 -31.82 11.73 4.43
C LEU A 18 -32.95 10.80 3.95
N LYS A 19 -33.91 11.33 3.17
CA LYS A 19 -34.98 10.53 2.59
C LYS A 19 -34.43 9.64 1.46
N PRO A 20 -34.59 8.31 1.54
CA PRO A 20 -34.16 7.41 0.48
C PRO A 20 -34.95 7.63 -0.80
N SER A 21 -34.27 7.50 -1.93
CA SER A 21 -34.90 7.47 -3.25
C SER A 21 -35.55 6.11 -3.51
N LYS A 22 -36.43 6.04 -4.52
CA LYS A 22 -37.00 4.76 -4.98
C LYS A 22 -35.90 3.78 -5.44
N ALA A 23 -34.80 4.30 -5.98
CA ALA A 23 -33.65 3.48 -6.37
C ALA A 23 -32.95 2.87 -5.16
N ASP A 24 -32.79 3.63 -4.07
CA ASP A 24 -32.19 3.14 -2.81
C ASP A 24 -33.03 2.01 -2.21
N ILE A 25 -34.36 2.16 -2.17
CA ILE A 25 -35.29 1.14 -1.65
C ILE A 25 -35.21 -0.14 -2.51
N ASN A 26 -35.29 0.00 -3.83
CA ASN A 26 -35.22 -1.14 -4.75
C ASN A 26 -33.88 -1.88 -4.67
N LEU A 27 -32.77 -1.15 -4.51
CA LEU A 27 -31.45 -1.75 -4.32
C LEU A 27 -31.39 -2.53 -3.00
N THR A 28 -31.88 -1.93 -1.91
CA THR A 28 -31.91 -2.56 -0.57
C THR A 28 -32.61 -3.91 -0.62
N LYS A 29 -33.82 -3.96 -1.20
CA LYS A 29 -34.60 -5.19 -1.35
C LYS A 29 -33.86 -6.27 -2.13
N ARG A 30 -33.31 -5.91 -3.30
CA ARG A 30 -32.58 -6.85 -4.15
C ARG A 30 -31.36 -7.45 -3.46
N VAL A 31 -30.62 -6.63 -2.72
CA VAL A 31 -29.43 -7.11 -1.99
C VAL A 31 -29.85 -7.98 -0.80
N GLN A 32 -30.82 -7.54 -0.01
CA GLN A 32 -31.36 -8.35 1.10
C GLN A 32 -31.84 -9.73 0.64
N GLU A 33 -32.60 -9.80 -0.46
CA GLU A 33 -33.05 -11.07 -1.04
C GLU A 33 -31.88 -11.99 -1.47
N GLY A 34 -30.83 -11.41 -2.06
CA GLY A 34 -29.65 -12.16 -2.50
C GLY A 34 -28.85 -12.77 -1.35
N PHE A 35 -28.72 -12.05 -0.24
CA PHE A 35 -27.96 -12.48 0.94
C PHE A 35 -28.79 -13.25 1.97
N LYS A 36 -30.13 -13.24 1.88
CA LYS A 36 -31.02 -14.01 2.76
C LYS A 36 -30.71 -15.50 2.81
N LYS A 37 -30.26 -16.09 1.69
CA LYS A 37 -29.89 -17.51 1.62
C LYS A 37 -28.54 -17.83 2.29
N LEU A 38 -27.73 -16.81 2.55
CA LEU A 38 -26.41 -16.94 3.15
C LEU A 38 -26.42 -16.66 4.66
N ASP A 39 -27.60 -16.42 5.26
CA ASP A 39 -27.75 -16.06 6.68
C ASP A 39 -26.94 -14.81 7.06
N VAL A 40 -26.88 -13.83 6.14
CA VAL A 40 -26.21 -12.55 6.33
C VAL A 40 -27.23 -11.42 6.30
N ASP A 41 -27.28 -10.64 7.38
CA ASP A 41 -28.16 -9.48 7.50
C ASP A 41 -27.57 -8.29 6.74
N ILE A 42 -28.40 -7.60 5.93
CA ILE A 42 -28.00 -6.42 5.18
C ILE A 42 -28.76 -5.19 5.69
N TYR A 43 -28.02 -4.16 6.10
CA TYR A 43 -28.55 -2.85 6.46
C TYR A 43 -28.07 -1.79 5.47
N HIS A 44 -28.93 -0.85 5.09
CA HIS A 44 -28.57 0.24 4.18
C HIS A 44 -28.72 1.58 4.88
N VAL A 45 -27.64 2.36 4.91
CA VAL A 45 -27.50 3.59 5.70
C VAL A 45 -27.17 4.77 4.80
N ILE A 46 -27.97 5.84 4.90
CA ILE A 46 -27.70 7.13 4.27
C ILE A 46 -27.13 8.08 5.32
N LEU A 47 -25.95 8.64 5.07
CA LEU A 47 -25.27 9.56 5.98
C LEU A 47 -25.43 11.02 5.56
N ASN A 48 -25.69 11.88 6.55
CA ASN A 48 -25.50 13.32 6.46
C ASN A 48 -24.43 13.75 7.49
N THR A 49 -23.23 14.04 6.97
CA THR A 49 -22.08 14.43 7.79
C THR A 49 -22.17 15.86 8.32
N TYR A 50 -22.95 16.73 7.69
CA TYR A 50 -23.17 18.11 8.14
C TYR A 50 -24.08 18.16 9.36
N ASN A 51 -25.19 17.42 9.31
CA ASN A 51 -26.22 17.42 10.35
C ASN A 51 -26.00 16.34 11.40
N LYS A 52 -24.86 15.62 11.34
CA LYS A 52 -24.52 14.48 12.21
C LYS A 52 -25.68 13.48 12.36
N ALA A 53 -26.38 13.22 11.26
CA ALA A 53 -27.58 12.40 11.25
C ALA A 53 -27.46 11.32 10.16
N PHE A 54 -28.18 10.23 10.34
CA PHE A 54 -28.19 9.13 9.39
C PHE A 54 -29.59 8.53 9.30
N THR A 55 -29.85 7.83 8.20
CA THR A 55 -31.09 7.09 7.99
C THR A 55 -30.79 5.64 7.72
N VAL A 56 -31.56 4.74 8.33
CA VAL A 56 -31.53 3.31 8.04
C VAL A 56 -32.78 2.97 7.24
N ILE A 57 -32.60 2.33 6.09
CA ILE A 57 -33.71 1.83 5.27
C ILE A 57 -34.15 0.48 5.84
N LEU A 58 -35.45 0.35 6.12
CA LEU A 58 -36.10 -0.84 6.65
C LEU A 58 -37.22 -1.25 5.69
N GLU A 59 -36.96 -2.26 4.87
CA GLU A 59 -37.92 -2.78 3.87
C GLU A 59 -38.46 -1.70 2.91
N ASP A 60 -39.67 -1.20 3.16
CA ASP A 60 -40.36 -0.14 2.39
C ASP A 60 -40.37 1.22 3.10
N ASP A 61 -39.76 1.32 4.28
CA ASP A 61 -39.70 2.53 5.11
C ASP A 61 -38.26 2.87 5.51
N HIS A 62 -38.11 3.94 6.29
CA HIS A 62 -36.84 4.46 6.74
C HIS A 62 -36.97 5.12 8.11
N SER A 63 -35.95 4.97 8.94
CA SER A 63 -35.86 5.62 10.24
C SER A 63 -34.66 6.54 10.28
N VAL A 64 -34.88 7.78 10.74
CA VAL A 64 -33.85 8.82 10.86
C VAL A 64 -33.34 8.87 12.29
N PHE A 65 -32.03 8.95 12.45
CA PHE A 65 -31.34 8.99 13.74
C PHE A 65 -30.36 10.16 13.78
N SER A 66 -30.24 10.80 14.93
CA SER A 66 -29.18 11.78 15.23
C SER A 66 -28.05 11.10 16.01
N ARG A 67 -26.80 11.46 15.71
CA ARG A 67 -25.65 10.98 16.47
C ARG A 67 -25.63 11.63 17.85
N ASP A 68 -25.66 10.79 18.88
CA ASP A 68 -25.44 11.20 20.28
C ASP A 68 -23.96 11.60 20.46
N GLU A 69 -23.71 12.73 21.14
CA GLU A 69 -22.38 13.29 21.34
C GLU A 69 -21.66 12.68 22.56
N THR A 70 -22.34 11.85 23.35
CA THR A 70 -21.72 11.18 24.49
C THR A 70 -20.63 10.21 24.04
N PRO A 71 -19.36 10.41 24.46
CA PRO A 71 -18.29 9.48 24.17
C PRO A 71 -18.62 8.14 24.82
N ARG A 72 -18.96 7.15 24.00
CA ARG A 72 -19.14 5.78 24.49
C ARG A 72 -17.75 5.19 24.68
N GLU A 73 -17.51 4.58 25.85
CA GLU A 73 -16.33 3.77 26.10
C GLU A 73 -16.34 2.61 25.09
N GLY A 74 -15.58 2.77 24.01
CA GLY A 74 -15.72 1.94 22.82
C GLY A 74 -14.98 0.62 22.96
N LYS A 75 -15.63 -0.48 22.61
CA LYS A 75 -14.95 -1.74 22.33
C LYS A 75 -13.98 -1.50 21.16
N HIS A 76 -12.71 -1.85 21.30
CA HIS A 76 -11.74 -1.79 20.21
C HIS A 76 -12.10 -2.84 19.15
N TYR A 77 -12.59 -2.40 17.99
CA TYR A 77 -12.80 -3.26 16.83
C TYR A 77 -11.58 -3.20 15.92
N SER A 78 -11.15 -4.35 15.40
CA SER A 78 -10.20 -4.39 14.30
C SER A 78 -10.95 -4.06 13.00
N ALA A 79 -10.55 -3.00 12.32
CA ALA A 79 -11.10 -2.63 11.02
C ALA A 79 -10.22 -3.20 9.92
N HIS A 80 -10.84 -3.96 9.00
CA HIS A 80 -10.20 -4.43 7.78
C HIS A 80 -10.87 -3.72 6.59
N ILE A 81 -10.09 -2.97 5.82
CA ILE A 81 -10.57 -2.25 4.64
C ILE A 81 -10.35 -3.15 3.43
N PHE A 82 -11.44 -3.45 2.69
CA PHE A 82 -11.41 -4.22 1.45
C PHE A 82 -11.73 -3.27 0.29
N ASP A 83 -10.72 -2.57 -0.24
CA ASP A 83 -10.89 -1.60 -1.35
C ASP A 83 -10.80 -2.26 -2.75
N GLU A 84 -10.47 -3.56 -2.84
CA GLU A 84 -10.09 -4.19 -4.11
C GLU A 84 -10.78 -5.54 -4.37
N MET A 85 -12.06 -5.54 -4.73
CA MET A 85 -12.59 -6.61 -5.58
C MET A 85 -12.29 -6.30 -7.04
N LYS A 86 -11.04 -6.52 -7.44
CA LYS A 86 -10.68 -6.69 -8.85
C LYS A 86 -9.90 -7.99 -8.94
N VAL A 87 -10.60 -9.08 -9.27
CA VAL A 87 -9.95 -10.29 -9.79
C VAL A 87 -9.40 -9.91 -11.16
N LEU A 88 -8.24 -9.24 -11.16
CA LEU A 88 -7.50 -8.95 -12.37
C LEU A 88 -6.77 -10.22 -12.77
N ARG A 89 -7.26 -10.87 -13.82
CA ARG A 89 -6.57 -11.98 -14.48
C ARG A 89 -5.42 -11.50 -15.39
N GLU A 90 -5.16 -10.20 -15.44
CA GLU A 90 -4.08 -9.59 -16.22
C GLU A 90 -3.43 -8.46 -15.42
N PRO A 91 -2.11 -8.23 -15.57
CA PRO A 91 -1.43 -7.13 -14.89
C PRO A 91 -2.02 -5.77 -15.29
N ILE A 92 -2.14 -4.86 -14.33
CA ILE A 92 -2.82 -3.55 -14.49
C ILE A 92 -2.20 -2.76 -15.66
N ALA A 93 -0.88 -2.82 -15.77
CA ALA A 93 -0.07 -2.27 -16.85
C ALA A 93 1.34 -2.88 -16.77
N ARG A 94 2.18 -2.63 -17.77
CA ARG A 94 3.62 -2.91 -17.70
C ARG A 94 4.37 -1.58 -17.71
N ILE A 95 5.32 -1.41 -16.80
CA ILE A 95 6.11 -0.18 -16.67
C ILE A 95 7.44 -0.37 -17.38
N ALA A 96 7.67 0.33 -18.49
CA ALA A 96 8.98 0.38 -19.16
C ALA A 96 9.82 1.57 -18.71
N GLY A 97 9.20 2.62 -18.18
CA GLY A 97 9.90 3.80 -17.65
C GLY A 97 9.02 4.72 -16.80
N SER A 98 9.62 5.81 -16.33
CA SER A 98 8.97 6.79 -15.44
C SER A 98 7.68 7.40 -16.03
N LYS A 99 7.64 7.58 -17.35
CA LYS A 99 6.47 8.10 -18.07
C LYS A 99 5.26 7.17 -17.92
N ASP A 100 5.45 5.87 -18.08
CA ASP A 100 4.36 4.89 -17.98
C ASP A 100 3.81 4.84 -16.55
N ALA A 101 4.71 4.93 -15.55
CA ALA A 101 4.32 5.01 -14.15
C ALA A 101 3.52 6.29 -13.88
N ALA A 102 3.99 7.44 -14.36
CA ALA A 102 3.31 8.72 -14.19
C ALA A 102 1.94 8.75 -14.86
N GLU A 103 1.80 8.20 -16.08
CA GLU A 103 0.51 8.09 -16.78
C GLU A 103 -0.48 7.23 -16.00
N LEU A 104 -0.02 6.08 -15.47
CA LEU A 104 -0.86 5.21 -14.66
C LEU A 104 -1.33 5.89 -13.37
N ILE A 105 -0.42 6.59 -12.69
CA ILE A 105 -0.71 7.34 -11.45
C ILE A 105 -1.68 8.51 -11.72
N GLN A 106 -1.56 9.21 -12.85
CA GLN A 106 -2.46 10.32 -13.19
C GLN A 106 -3.89 9.85 -13.53
N GLN A 107 -4.03 8.69 -14.17
CA GLN A 107 -5.34 8.10 -14.45
C GLN A 107 -6.08 7.70 -13.17
N THR A 108 -5.34 7.37 -12.11
CA THR A 108 -5.90 7.12 -10.77
C THR A 108 -6.20 8.47 -10.11
N ARG A 109 -7.43 8.99 -10.32
CA ARG A 109 -7.90 10.32 -9.89
C ARG A 109 -7.33 10.75 -8.52
N PHE A 110 -6.50 11.80 -8.51
CA PHE A 110 -6.04 12.46 -7.29
C PHE A 110 -7.21 13.23 -6.62
N SER A 111 -7.52 12.89 -5.38
CA SER A 111 -8.38 13.74 -4.52
C SER A 111 -7.56 14.91 -3.95
N ALA A 112 -8.23 15.93 -3.39
CA ALA A 112 -7.61 17.14 -2.84
C ALA A 112 -6.62 16.96 -1.66
N PHE A 113 -6.43 15.74 -1.17
CA PHE A 113 -5.47 15.41 -0.10
C PHE A 113 -4.19 14.79 -0.67
N PRO A 114 -3.01 15.05 -0.08
CA PRO A 114 -1.77 14.39 -0.44
C PRO A 114 -1.90 12.89 -0.20
N LYS A 115 -2.16 12.14 -1.28
CA LYS A 115 -2.21 10.68 -1.25
C LYS A 115 -0.83 10.15 -1.61
N HIS A 116 -0.20 9.50 -0.65
CA HIS A 116 0.96 8.65 -0.92
C HIS A 116 0.47 7.33 -1.49
N GLY A 117 1.26 6.70 -2.35
CA GLY A 117 0.97 5.34 -2.76
C GLY A 117 2.17 4.62 -3.33
N ILE A 118 1.97 3.33 -3.57
CA ILE A 118 2.97 2.44 -4.15
C ILE A 118 2.34 1.61 -5.28
N LEU A 119 3.06 1.50 -6.38
CA LEU A 119 2.82 0.49 -7.40
C LEU A 119 3.66 -0.74 -7.04
N ALA A 120 3.01 -1.87 -6.79
CA ALA A 120 3.68 -3.14 -6.57
C ALA A 120 3.98 -3.81 -7.91
N LEU A 121 5.23 -4.20 -8.14
CA LEU A 121 5.71 -4.72 -9.41
C LEU A 121 6.19 -6.17 -9.29
N SER A 122 5.78 -6.97 -10.27
CA SER A 122 6.32 -8.29 -10.58
C SER A 122 7.72 -8.17 -11.19
N SER A 123 8.47 -9.27 -11.23
CA SER A 123 9.81 -9.35 -11.84
C SER A 123 9.87 -8.99 -13.32
N ASP A 124 8.74 -9.09 -14.04
CA ASP A 124 8.62 -8.70 -15.46
C ASP A 124 8.24 -7.22 -15.67
N MET A 125 8.21 -6.42 -14.58
CA MET A 125 7.77 -5.02 -14.52
C MET A 125 6.27 -4.82 -14.72
N SER A 126 5.47 -5.88 -14.56
CA SER A 126 4.02 -5.77 -14.54
C SER A 126 3.51 -5.26 -13.18
N VAL A 127 2.57 -4.32 -13.24
CA VAL A 127 1.90 -3.76 -12.05
C VAL A 127 0.90 -4.78 -11.52
N THR A 128 1.22 -5.31 -10.35
CA THR A 128 0.41 -6.30 -9.61
C THR A 128 -0.69 -5.60 -8.81
N GLY A 129 -0.44 -4.39 -8.33
CA GLY A 129 -1.40 -3.60 -7.56
C GLY A 129 -0.99 -2.13 -7.42
N ASN A 130 -1.97 -1.28 -7.12
CA ASN A 130 -1.76 0.13 -6.82
C ASN A 130 -2.36 0.45 -5.44
N TYR A 131 -1.51 0.70 -4.45
CA TYR A 131 -1.92 0.81 -3.05
C TYR A 131 -1.74 2.23 -2.53
N PHE A 132 -2.77 2.75 -1.87
CA PHE A 132 -2.73 4.06 -1.21
C PHE A 132 -2.30 3.91 0.25
N LEU A 133 -1.42 4.79 0.69
CA LEU A 133 -0.84 4.79 2.03
C LEU A 133 -1.06 6.15 2.71
N ASP A 134 -1.27 6.13 4.02
CA ASP A 134 -1.29 7.37 4.82
C ASP A 134 0.07 8.07 4.79
N SER A 135 1.15 7.27 4.85
CA SER A 135 2.52 7.75 4.76
C SER A 135 3.45 6.69 4.15
N LEU A 136 4.51 7.13 3.47
CA LEU A 136 5.58 6.28 2.93
C LEU A 136 6.59 5.90 4.01
N SER A 137 6.17 5.09 4.98
CA SER A 137 7.04 4.51 6.00
C SER A 137 7.38 3.06 5.66
N LEU A 138 8.52 2.56 6.13
CA LEU A 138 8.92 1.16 5.96
C LEU A 138 7.78 0.21 6.38
N LYS A 139 7.21 0.43 7.57
CA LYS A 139 6.11 -0.39 8.11
C LYS A 139 4.93 -0.45 7.15
N ASN A 140 4.44 0.71 6.70
CA ASN A 140 3.25 0.76 5.83
C ASN A 140 3.51 0.11 4.48
N VAL A 141 4.70 0.28 3.92
CA VAL A 141 5.09 -0.35 2.66
C VAL A 141 5.19 -1.86 2.83
N THR A 142 5.89 -2.34 3.87
CA THR A 142 6.07 -3.78 4.14
C THR A 142 4.75 -4.48 4.47
N ASP A 143 3.85 -3.84 5.22
CA ASP A 143 2.53 -4.40 5.55
C ASP A 143 1.71 -4.71 4.29
N ILE A 144 1.91 -3.94 3.20
CA ILE A 144 1.27 -4.16 1.91
C ILE A 144 2.01 -5.18 1.04
N ILE A 145 3.34 -5.08 0.90
CA ILE A 145 4.08 -5.91 -0.07
C ILE A 145 4.49 -7.29 0.46
N ALA A 146 4.67 -7.45 1.77
CA ALA A 146 5.03 -8.74 2.38
C ALA A 146 4.03 -9.88 2.09
N PRO A 147 2.70 -9.67 2.12
CA PRO A 147 1.75 -10.72 1.78
C PRO A 147 1.61 -10.99 0.27
N LEU A 148 2.21 -10.17 -0.61
CA LEU A 148 2.02 -10.28 -2.05
C LEU A 148 3.08 -11.22 -2.68
N PRO A 149 2.69 -12.39 -3.20
CA PRO A 149 3.62 -13.32 -3.82
C PRO A 149 4.17 -12.74 -5.14
N GLY A 150 5.49 -12.82 -5.33
CA GLY A 150 6.15 -12.44 -6.59
C GLY A 150 6.45 -10.95 -6.75
N VAL A 151 6.00 -10.10 -5.82
CA VAL A 151 6.41 -8.70 -5.79
C VAL A 151 7.82 -8.60 -5.24
N ARG A 152 8.71 -7.93 -5.99
CA ARG A 152 10.09 -7.64 -5.55
C ARG A 152 10.47 -6.17 -5.70
N SER A 153 9.71 -5.45 -6.51
CA SER A 153 10.00 -4.06 -6.83
C SER A 153 8.78 -3.20 -6.57
N ILE A 154 9.02 -1.95 -6.19
CA ILE A 154 7.97 -0.95 -6.03
C ILE A 154 8.34 0.35 -6.72
N ILE A 155 7.32 1.12 -7.10
CA ILE A 155 7.45 2.54 -7.43
C ILE A 155 6.58 3.31 -6.44
N ALA A 156 7.19 4.18 -5.64
CA ALA A 156 6.45 5.05 -4.74
C ALA A 156 5.98 6.30 -5.49
N TYR A 157 4.91 6.93 -5.04
CA TYR A 157 4.45 8.18 -5.61
C TYR A 157 3.72 9.06 -4.58
N GLY A 158 3.66 10.34 -4.87
CA GLY A 158 3.03 11.35 -4.03
C GLY A 158 2.98 12.70 -4.74
N ASN A 159 2.56 13.74 -4.02
CA ASN A 159 2.50 15.11 -4.54
C ASN A 159 3.46 16.06 -3.82
N THR A 160 4.23 15.56 -2.84
CA THR A 160 5.17 16.34 -2.04
C THR A 160 6.61 15.93 -2.38
N ASP A 161 7.54 16.89 -2.38
CA ASP A 161 8.97 16.62 -2.57
C ASP A 161 9.57 16.18 -1.21
N GLN A 162 10.08 14.94 -1.14
CA GLN A 162 10.54 14.27 0.09
C GLN A 162 11.80 13.43 -0.18
N GLU A 163 12.83 14.05 -0.76
CA GLU A 163 14.04 13.35 -1.22
C GLU A 163 14.73 12.51 -0.14
N ARG A 164 14.94 13.10 1.05
CA ARG A 164 15.67 12.43 2.14
C ARG A 164 14.92 11.21 2.63
N GLU A 165 13.63 11.35 2.84
CA GLU A 165 12.74 10.29 3.30
C GLU A 165 12.68 9.15 2.28
N MET A 166 12.67 9.45 0.97
CA MET A 166 12.66 8.43 -0.08
C MET A 166 14.00 7.68 -0.16
N ILE A 167 15.12 8.37 0.01
CA ILE A 167 16.44 7.72 0.06
C ILE A 167 16.53 6.78 1.28
N GLU A 168 16.04 7.21 2.44
CA GLU A 168 16.01 6.39 3.66
C GLU A 168 15.07 5.18 3.51
N LEU A 169 13.88 5.37 2.96
CA LEU A 169 12.92 4.30 2.68
C LEU A 169 13.53 3.26 1.73
N ARG A 170 14.15 3.71 0.63
CA ARG A 170 14.82 2.82 -0.33
C ARG A 170 15.89 1.98 0.35
N LYS A 171 16.77 2.60 1.14
CA LYS A 171 17.80 1.88 1.90
C LYS A 171 17.22 0.88 2.89
N SER A 172 16.11 1.25 3.53
CA SER A 172 15.43 0.41 4.52
C SER A 172 14.72 -0.80 3.91
N LEU A 173 14.39 -0.77 2.62
CA LEU A 173 13.77 -1.88 1.89
C LEU A 173 14.79 -2.94 1.41
N LEU A 174 16.04 -2.55 1.15
CA LEU A 174 17.09 -3.45 0.65
C LEU A 174 17.34 -4.70 1.52
N PRO A 175 17.36 -4.63 2.87
CA PRO A 175 17.55 -5.82 3.72
C PRO A 175 16.43 -6.86 3.58
N PHE A 176 15.27 -6.47 3.06
CA PHE A 176 14.11 -7.33 2.84
C PHE A 176 14.02 -7.86 1.40
N ASP A 177 15.07 -7.67 0.59
CA ASP A 177 15.11 -8.02 -0.85
C ASP A 177 14.03 -7.31 -1.70
N TYR A 178 13.56 -6.15 -1.22
CA TYR A 178 12.66 -5.26 -1.97
C TYR A 178 13.43 -4.08 -2.57
N SER A 179 13.17 -3.78 -3.84
CA SER A 179 13.77 -2.66 -4.55
C SER A 179 12.77 -1.55 -4.81
N MET A 180 13.01 -0.35 -4.26
CA MET A 180 12.24 0.84 -4.63
C MET A 180 12.89 1.47 -5.87
N LEU A 181 12.28 1.25 -7.05
CA LEU A 181 12.86 1.65 -8.33
C LEU A 181 12.81 3.16 -8.56
N ASP A 182 11.70 3.79 -8.18
CA ASP A 182 11.46 5.21 -8.41
C ASP A 182 10.55 5.82 -7.32
N TYR A 183 10.62 7.14 -7.19
CA TYR A 183 9.60 7.97 -6.56
C TYR A 183 9.09 8.97 -7.60
N VAL A 184 7.81 8.86 -7.96
CA VAL A 184 7.15 9.72 -8.94
C VAL A 184 6.33 10.78 -8.20
N GLN A 185 6.85 12.01 -8.17
CA GLN A 185 6.09 13.15 -7.68
C GLN A 185 5.16 13.66 -8.78
N VAL A 186 3.86 13.74 -8.51
CA VAL A 186 2.86 14.22 -9.47
C VAL A 186 2.31 15.58 -9.04
N ASN A 187 2.30 16.52 -9.99
CA ASN A 187 1.78 17.86 -9.80
C ASN A 187 0.41 17.99 -10.48
N SER A 188 -0.67 18.01 -9.69
CA SER A 188 -2.05 18.07 -10.20
C SER A 188 -2.41 19.40 -10.91
N ASN A 189 -1.58 20.44 -10.76
CA ASN A 189 -1.86 21.79 -11.27
C ASN A 189 -1.03 22.16 -12.52
N ALA A 190 -0.24 21.24 -13.07
CA ALA A 190 0.67 21.55 -14.17
C ALA A 190 0.06 21.24 -15.54
N ASN A 191 0.11 22.21 -16.46
CA ASN A 191 -0.29 22.01 -17.86
C ASN A 191 0.87 21.38 -18.65
N GLY A 192 0.71 20.12 -19.08
CA GLY A 192 1.63 19.42 -19.98
C GLY A 192 2.47 18.31 -19.33
N VAL A 193 2.74 17.23 -20.08
CA VAL A 193 3.35 15.97 -19.57
C VAL A 193 4.71 16.17 -18.90
N LYS A 194 5.55 17.08 -19.40
CA LYS A 194 6.89 17.37 -18.83
C LYS A 194 6.89 18.20 -17.54
N ALA A 195 5.79 18.90 -17.24
CA ALA A 195 5.63 19.64 -15.98
C ALA A 195 4.73 18.88 -14.99
N ALA A 196 4.12 17.78 -15.41
CA ALA A 196 3.12 17.03 -14.66
C ALA A 196 3.71 16.07 -13.63
N TYR A 197 4.97 15.63 -13.81
CA TYR A 197 5.63 14.74 -12.85
C TYR A 197 7.15 14.96 -12.78
N LYS A 198 7.75 14.53 -11.67
CA LYS A 198 9.19 14.47 -11.43
C LYS A 198 9.53 13.04 -10.98
N SER A 199 10.47 12.39 -11.67
CA SER A 199 10.97 11.05 -11.33
C SER A 199 12.31 11.18 -10.62
N TYR A 200 12.42 10.62 -9.42
CA TYR A 200 13.69 10.66 -8.69
C TYR A 200 14.75 9.72 -9.29
N ALA A 201 14.32 8.67 -9.99
CA ALA A 201 15.22 7.80 -10.74
C ALA A 201 15.86 8.54 -11.92
N ASP A 202 15.05 9.23 -12.73
CA ASP A 202 15.53 9.96 -13.92
C ASP A 202 16.42 11.16 -13.53
N GLU A 203 16.10 11.83 -12.42
CA GLU A 203 16.89 12.93 -11.86
C GLU A 203 18.14 12.45 -11.09
N GLY A 204 18.31 11.13 -10.93
CA GLY A 204 19.44 10.53 -10.23
C GLY A 204 19.46 10.77 -8.71
N LEU A 205 18.32 11.18 -8.12
CA LEU A 205 18.17 11.47 -6.70
C LEU A 205 18.13 10.21 -5.83
N LEU A 206 17.79 9.05 -6.42
CA LEU A 206 17.82 7.75 -5.72
C LEU A 206 19.17 7.05 -5.76
N ASN A 207 20.18 7.67 -6.40
CA ASN A 207 21.51 7.07 -6.46
C ASN A 207 22.14 7.06 -5.07
N GLU A 208 22.75 5.94 -4.72
CA GLU A 208 23.62 5.90 -3.56
C GLU A 208 24.77 6.89 -3.79
N THR A 209 24.84 7.92 -2.95
CA THR A 209 26.06 8.71 -2.80
C THR A 209 27.10 7.79 -2.17
N PHE A 210 27.78 7.01 -3.01
CA PHE A 210 29.03 6.41 -2.61
C PHE A 210 29.94 7.57 -2.22
N ALA A 211 30.26 7.71 -0.93
CA ALA A 211 31.48 8.40 -0.56
C ALA A 211 32.55 7.76 -1.44
N LYS A 212 33.21 8.54 -2.32
CA LYS A 212 34.27 8.05 -3.21
C LYS A 212 35.14 7.11 -2.39
N TYR A 213 34.98 5.80 -2.58
CA TYR A 213 35.93 4.86 -2.03
C TYR A 213 37.21 5.21 -2.74
N GLY A 214 38.14 5.81 -2.00
CA GLY A 214 39.49 6.03 -2.48
C GLY A 214 40.05 4.65 -2.78
N THR A 215 39.90 4.18 -4.01
CA THR A 215 40.69 3.07 -4.51
C THR A 215 42.11 3.61 -4.53
N ASN A 216 42.84 3.43 -3.43
CA ASN A 216 44.28 3.46 -3.50
C ASN A 216 44.64 2.42 -4.56
N GLN A 217 45.24 2.88 -5.67
CA GLN A 217 45.81 1.96 -6.64
C GLN A 217 46.77 1.06 -5.87
N ILE A 218 46.44 -0.23 -5.80
CA ILE A 218 47.24 -1.22 -5.11
C ILE A 218 48.54 -1.35 -5.92
N LYS A 219 49.59 -0.62 -5.53
CA LYS A 219 50.90 -0.64 -6.19
C LYS A 219 51.74 -1.88 -5.85
N GLN A 220 51.26 -2.75 -4.96
CA GLN A 220 51.99 -3.94 -4.55
C GLN A 220 51.08 -5.17 -4.58
N PRO A 221 51.50 -6.30 -5.16
CA PRO A 221 50.73 -7.52 -5.13
C PRO A 221 50.40 -7.89 -3.67
N PHE A 222 49.19 -8.39 -3.43
CA PHE A 222 48.76 -8.80 -2.10
C PHE A 222 49.80 -9.75 -1.49
N PRO A 223 50.20 -9.56 -0.22
CA PRO A 223 51.09 -10.51 0.43
C PRO A 223 50.43 -11.90 0.36
N LYS A 224 51.18 -12.90 -0.11
CA LYS A 224 50.70 -14.29 -0.12
C LYS A 224 50.34 -14.65 1.31
N GLN A 225 49.06 -14.93 1.53
CA GLN A 225 48.56 -15.38 2.82
C GLN A 225 48.89 -16.86 2.92
N ASP A 226 49.64 -17.26 3.95
CA ASP A 226 49.94 -18.66 4.23
C ASP A 226 48.66 -19.35 4.73
N LEU A 227 47.87 -19.86 3.79
CA LEU A 227 46.68 -20.64 4.07
C LEU A 227 47.11 -22.02 4.57
N LYS A 228 46.83 -22.32 5.84
CA LYS A 228 47.00 -23.69 6.36
C LYS A 228 45.96 -24.62 5.72
N PRO A 229 46.34 -25.81 5.24
CA PRO A 229 45.39 -26.82 4.79
C PRO A 229 44.45 -27.22 5.93
N TRP A 230 43.19 -27.51 5.59
CA TRP A 230 42.22 -28.07 6.51
C TRP A 230 42.62 -29.51 6.88
N GLU A 231 43.09 -29.72 8.12
CA GLU A 231 43.53 -31.04 8.60
C GLU A 231 42.52 -31.66 9.57
N SER A 232 41.48 -32.27 8.99
CA SER A 232 40.62 -33.31 9.58
C SER A 232 39.55 -32.91 10.62
N SER A 233 38.72 -33.89 10.96
CA SER A 233 37.47 -33.80 11.75
C SER A 233 37.64 -33.40 13.22
N ALA A 234 38.87 -33.16 13.70
CA ALA A 234 39.11 -32.67 15.06
C ALA A 234 38.87 -31.15 15.19
N ASP A 235 39.00 -30.40 14.10
CA ASP A 235 38.80 -28.94 14.11
C ASP A 235 37.32 -28.53 14.18
N SER A 236 36.40 -29.39 13.73
CA SER A 236 34.96 -29.12 13.82
C SER A 236 34.44 -29.16 15.26
N GLU A 237 34.89 -30.11 16.09
CA GLU A 237 34.44 -30.22 17.50
C GLU A 237 34.92 -29.02 18.34
N ASN A 238 36.10 -28.49 18.06
CA ASN A 238 36.63 -27.31 18.76
C ASN A 238 35.89 -26.01 18.42
N ILE A 239 35.37 -25.88 17.19
CA ILE A 239 34.58 -24.71 16.77
C ILE A 239 33.17 -24.75 17.36
N ILE A 240 32.57 -25.94 17.45
CA ILE A 240 31.21 -26.14 17.97
C ILE A 240 31.18 -25.88 19.49
N ASN A 241 32.16 -26.36 20.24
CA ASN A 241 32.23 -26.16 21.69
C ASN A 241 32.55 -24.70 22.11
N LYS A 242 33.25 -23.92 21.28
CA LYS A 242 33.56 -22.51 21.58
C LYS A 242 32.38 -21.55 21.43
N LYS A 243 31.33 -21.92 20.69
CA LYS A 243 30.17 -21.04 20.46
C LYS A 243 29.01 -21.25 21.42
N GLY A 244 29.10 -22.16 22.39
CA GLY A 244 28.08 -22.30 23.43
C GLY A 244 26.67 -22.57 22.90
N ILE A 245 26.56 -23.19 21.73
CA ILE A 245 25.26 -23.64 21.19
C ILE A 245 25.15 -25.11 21.57
N SER A 246 24.61 -25.38 22.76
CA SER A 246 24.18 -26.75 23.10
C SER A 246 22.94 -27.09 22.27
N ARG A 247 22.90 -28.35 21.82
CA ARG A 247 21.76 -28.97 21.13
C ARG A 247 20.43 -28.79 21.86
#